data_AF-A0A7C2W726-F1
#
_entry.id   AF-A0A7C2W726-F1
#
_cell.length_a   1.000
_cell.length_b   1.000
_cell.length_c   1.000
_cell.angle_alpha   90.00
_cell.angle_beta   90.00
_cell.angle_gamma   90.00
#
_symmetry.space_group_name_H-M   'P 1'
#
loop_
_entity.id
_entity.type
_entity.pdbx_description
1 polymer ?
#
loop_
_entity_poly.entity_id
_entity_poly.type
_entity_poly.pdbx_seq_one_letter_code
_entity_poly.pdbx_strand_id
1 'polypeptide(L)'
;NELYRIDPHERKFELLDPPLSQNPPSVELQVALIIYLLNAQDIPLAGKWVQGKGLKGGVRFFASHPFPLEPLLERYGRDPEAFLERAFLLGGERERFGDAGVRFLALPRVPICLVLWKGDEEFEATISVLFDATADRHLPLDALYGLVLEICRRMSD
;
A
#
# COMPACT_ATOMS: atom_id res chain seq x y z
N ASN A 1 -11.75 2.27 -5.25
CA ASN A 1 -11.79 0.80 -5.07
C ASN A 1 -12.23 0.13 -6.36
N GLU A 2 -11.51 -0.91 -6.76
CA GLU A 2 -11.83 -1.80 -7.88
C GLU A 2 -12.26 -3.16 -7.32
N LEU A 3 -13.30 -3.77 -7.87
CA LEU A 3 -13.75 -5.12 -7.50
C LEU A 3 -13.19 -6.17 -8.48
N TYR A 4 -12.59 -7.23 -7.95
CA TYR A 4 -12.08 -8.35 -8.73
C TYR A 4 -12.84 -9.64 -8.42
N ARG A 5 -13.21 -10.39 -9.46
CA ARG A 5 -13.59 -11.81 -9.37
C ARG A 5 -12.35 -12.66 -9.57
N ILE A 6 -12.15 -13.59 -8.66
CA ILE A 6 -11.03 -14.55 -8.70
C ILE A 6 -11.63 -15.94 -8.89
N ASP A 7 -11.38 -16.55 -10.04
CA ASP A 7 -11.74 -17.93 -10.31
C ASP A 7 -10.49 -18.82 -10.17
N PRO A 8 -10.36 -19.59 -9.07
CA PRO A 8 -9.21 -20.44 -8.85
C PRO A 8 -9.17 -21.67 -9.77
N HIS A 9 -10.33 -22.14 -10.27
CA HIS A 9 -10.39 -23.29 -11.17
C HIS A 9 -9.91 -22.91 -12.57
N GLU A 10 -10.36 -21.76 -13.07
CA GLU A 10 -9.96 -21.24 -14.37
C GLU A 10 -8.66 -20.42 -14.33
N ARG A 11 -8.13 -20.14 -13.13
CA ARG A 11 -6.97 -19.26 -12.88
C ARG A 11 -7.16 -17.87 -13.49
N LYS A 12 -8.38 -17.33 -13.37
CA LYS A 12 -8.75 -16.03 -13.95
C LYS A 12 -8.92 -14.97 -12.86
N PHE A 13 -8.38 -13.79 -13.15
CA PHE A 13 -8.68 -12.55 -12.44
C PHE A 13 -9.46 -11.66 -13.38
N GLU A 14 -10.70 -11.38 -13.03
CA GLU A 14 -11.57 -10.51 -13.81
C GLU A 14 -11.89 -9.26 -12.99
N LEU A 15 -11.60 -8.10 -13.58
CA LEU A 15 -12.07 -6.83 -13.03
C LEU A 15 -13.57 -6.71 -13.32
N LEU A 16 -14.37 -6.47 -12.28
CA LEU A 16 -15.82 -6.34 -12.37
C LEU A 16 -16.30 -4.90 -12.57
N ASP A 17 -15.48 -3.91 -12.20
CA ASP A 17 -15.78 -2.48 -12.31
C ASP A 17 -15.00 -1.82 -13.46
N PRO A 18 -15.42 -0.64 -13.96
CA PRO A 18 -14.57 0.16 -14.83
C PRO A 18 -13.21 0.42 -14.16
N PRO A 19 -12.08 0.19 -14.86
CA PRO A 19 -10.77 0.38 -14.29
C PRO A 19 -10.54 1.82 -13.81
N LEU A 20 -10.03 1.97 -12.59
CA LEU A 20 -9.41 3.20 -12.11
C LEU A 20 -8.03 3.42 -12.77
N SER A 21 -7.39 2.34 -13.23
CA SER A 21 -6.14 2.36 -14.00
C SER A 21 -6.33 1.58 -15.30
N GLN A 22 -5.90 2.13 -16.44
CA GLN A 22 -5.99 1.43 -17.74
C GLN A 22 -5.15 0.13 -17.79
N ASN A 23 -4.34 -0.12 -16.76
CA ASN A 23 -3.47 -1.28 -16.66
C ASN A 23 -4.20 -2.47 -15.98
N PRO A 24 -3.96 -3.71 -16.44
CA PRO A 24 -4.45 -4.90 -15.74
C PRO A 24 -3.86 -4.99 -14.31
N PRO A 25 -4.49 -5.75 -13.40
CA PRO A 25 -3.94 -5.96 -12.06
C PRO A 25 -2.53 -6.56 -12.16
N SER A 26 -1.59 -5.99 -11.41
CA SER A 26 -0.21 -6.49 -11.33
C SER A 26 -0.16 -7.92 -10.83
N VAL A 27 0.91 -8.65 -11.17
CA VAL A 27 1.10 -10.02 -10.69
C VAL A 27 1.22 -10.04 -9.17
N GLU A 28 1.87 -9.02 -8.60
CA GLU A 28 2.01 -8.79 -7.17
C GLU A 28 0.66 -8.67 -6.48
N LEU A 29 -0.27 -7.89 -7.05
CA LEU A 29 -1.63 -7.78 -6.53
C LEU A 29 -2.38 -9.12 -6.61
N GLN A 30 -2.27 -9.84 -7.73
CA GLN A 30 -2.92 -11.15 -7.90
C GLN A 30 -2.43 -12.17 -6.86
N VAL A 31 -1.12 -12.24 -6.63
CA VAL A 31 -0.50 -13.11 -5.63
C VAL A 31 -0.93 -12.70 -4.21
N ALA A 32 -0.89 -11.40 -3.89
CA ALA A 32 -1.32 -10.91 -2.58
C ALA A 32 -2.80 -11.23 -2.30
N LEU A 33 -3.67 -11.11 -3.30
CA LEU A 33 -5.09 -11.46 -3.18
C LEU A 33 -5.30 -12.96 -2.89
N ILE A 34 -4.60 -13.85 -3.60
CA ILE A 34 -4.69 -15.30 -3.34
C ILE A 34 -4.20 -15.61 -1.93
N ILE A 35 -3.03 -15.10 -1.54
CA ILE A 35 -2.46 -15.36 -0.23
C ILE A 35 -3.39 -14.83 0.87
N TYR A 36 -3.99 -13.65 0.68
CA TYR A 36 -4.96 -13.10 1.63
C TYR A 36 -6.19 -13.99 1.78
N LEU A 37 -6.80 -14.43 0.66
CA LEU A 37 -7.97 -15.31 0.71
C LEU A 37 -7.69 -16.64 1.43
N LEU A 38 -6.45 -17.14 1.36
CA LEU A 38 -6.04 -18.37 2.03
C LEU A 38 -5.68 -18.18 3.52
N ASN A 39 -5.20 -17.00 3.92
CA ASN A 39 -4.57 -16.80 5.23
C ASN A 39 -5.25 -15.76 6.13
N ALA A 40 -6.19 -14.96 5.62
CA ALA A 40 -6.79 -13.88 6.40
C ALA A 40 -7.52 -14.41 7.64
N GLN A 41 -7.05 -14.02 8.82
CA GLN A 41 -7.62 -14.41 10.11
C GLN A 41 -8.74 -13.44 10.52
N ASP A 42 -9.77 -13.92 11.21
CA ASP A 42 -10.80 -13.08 11.83
C ASP A 42 -10.33 -12.53 13.17
N ILE A 43 -9.47 -11.51 13.08
CA ILE A 43 -8.93 -10.78 14.22
C ILE A 43 -9.19 -9.28 14.02
N PRO A 44 -9.43 -8.52 15.10
CA PRO A 44 -9.54 -7.08 15.00
C PRO A 44 -8.19 -6.45 14.61
N LEU A 45 -8.24 -5.31 13.94
CA LEU A 45 -7.06 -4.45 13.76
C LEU A 45 -6.48 -4.06 15.12
N ALA A 46 -5.16 -3.91 15.22
CA ALA A 46 -4.54 -3.43 16.44
C ALA A 46 -4.82 -1.94 16.67
N GLY A 47 -5.14 -1.19 15.61
CA GLY A 47 -5.27 0.27 15.65
C GLY A 47 -3.94 0.96 15.90
N LYS A 48 -2.83 0.28 15.60
CA LYS A 48 -1.48 0.74 15.91
C LYS A 48 -0.62 0.66 14.66
N TRP A 49 -0.14 1.83 14.22
CA TRP A 49 0.78 1.94 13.11
C TRP A 49 2.21 1.53 13.48
N VAL A 50 2.84 0.73 12.62
CA VAL A 50 4.25 0.34 12.70
C VAL A 50 4.91 0.50 11.33
N GLN A 51 6.20 0.83 11.31
CA GLN A 51 7.01 0.69 10.09
C GLN A 51 7.19 -0.80 9.76
N GLY A 52 7.54 -1.13 8.51
CA GLY A 52 7.79 -2.52 8.10
C GLY A 52 8.74 -3.28 9.03
N LYS A 53 9.79 -2.63 9.55
CA LYS A 53 10.73 -3.22 10.52
C LYS A 53 10.10 -3.64 11.86
N GLY A 54 8.94 -3.10 12.20
CA GLY A 54 8.18 -3.42 13.40
C GLY A 54 7.32 -4.68 13.28
N LEU A 55 7.17 -5.24 12.08
CA LEU A 55 6.48 -6.51 11.83
C LEU A 55 7.41 -7.69 12.15
N LYS A 56 6.84 -8.87 12.43
CA LYS A 56 7.59 -10.10 12.70
C LYS A 56 8.45 -10.46 11.48
N GLY A 57 9.78 -10.49 11.68
CA GLY A 57 10.75 -10.73 10.60
C GLY A 57 11.06 -9.50 9.74
N GLY A 58 10.37 -8.38 9.97
CA GLY A 58 10.45 -7.17 9.16
C GLY A 58 11.83 -6.51 9.15
N VAL A 59 12.57 -6.57 10.27
CA VAL A 59 13.91 -5.97 10.38
C VAL A 59 14.85 -6.45 9.27
N ARG A 60 14.92 -7.76 9.02
CA ARG A 60 15.80 -8.32 7.98
C ARG A 60 15.20 -8.16 6.60
N PHE A 61 13.90 -8.41 6.47
CA PHE A 61 13.23 -8.37 5.17
C PHE A 61 13.30 -6.98 4.53
N PHE A 62 12.83 -5.94 5.22
CA PHE A 62 12.78 -4.58 4.67
C PHE A 62 14.13 -3.86 4.66
N ALA A 63 15.16 -4.41 5.32
CA ALA A 63 16.54 -3.94 5.12
C ALA A 63 17.08 -4.35 3.74
N SER A 64 16.67 -5.51 3.22
CA SER A 64 17.08 -6.00 1.89
C SER A 64 16.08 -5.66 0.78
N HIS A 65 14.87 -5.24 1.13
CA HIS A 65 13.78 -4.92 0.19
C HIS A 65 13.22 -3.53 0.51
N PRO A 66 13.96 -2.44 0.23
CA PRO A 66 13.43 -1.09 0.36
C PRO A 66 12.29 -0.86 -0.63
N PHE A 67 11.28 -0.10 -0.23
CA PHE A 67 10.18 0.26 -1.13
C PHE A 67 10.66 1.25 -2.21
N PRO A 68 10.24 1.10 -3.48
CA PRO A 68 10.58 2.03 -4.54
C PRO A 68 9.71 3.29 -4.47
N LEU A 69 10.10 4.22 -3.62
CA LEU A 69 9.33 5.44 -3.32
C LEU A 69 9.79 6.64 -4.13
N GLU A 70 10.90 6.52 -4.86
CA GLU A 70 11.50 7.58 -5.66
C GLU A 70 10.52 8.19 -6.67
N PRO A 71 9.71 7.42 -7.43
CA PRO A 71 8.75 8.02 -8.37
C PRO A 71 7.68 8.87 -7.69
N LEU A 72 7.29 8.52 -6.46
CA LEU A 72 6.33 9.29 -5.68
C LEU A 72 7.00 10.55 -5.12
N LEU A 73 8.25 10.45 -4.66
CA LEU A 73 9.02 11.58 -4.17
C LEU A 73 9.29 12.61 -5.27
N GLU A 74 9.66 12.17 -6.46
CA GLU A 74 9.87 13.04 -7.62
C GLU A 74 8.58 13.78 -8.01
N ARG A 75 7.45 13.08 -7.97
CA ARG A 75 6.15 13.64 -8.36
C ARG A 75 5.54 14.54 -7.29
N TYR A 76 5.66 14.18 -6.02
CA TYR A 76 4.88 14.77 -4.93
C TYR A 76 5.72 15.42 -3.83
N GLY A 77 7.05 15.27 -3.82
CA GLY A 77 7.92 15.67 -2.71
C GLY A 77 7.82 17.15 -2.32
N ARG A 78 7.37 18.02 -3.23
CA ARG A 78 7.14 19.45 -3.00
C ARG A 78 5.66 19.86 -2.98
N ASP A 79 4.77 18.92 -3.27
CA ASP A 79 3.32 19.14 -3.42
C ASP A 79 2.49 18.09 -2.65
N PRO A 80 2.35 18.25 -1.32
CA PRO A 80 1.54 17.35 -0.51
C PRO A 80 0.04 17.40 -0.84
N GLU A 81 -0.43 18.47 -1.48
CA GLU A 81 -1.84 18.61 -1.89
C GLU A 81 -2.14 17.68 -3.07
N ALA A 82 -1.31 17.72 -4.12
CA ALA A 82 -1.40 16.79 -5.24
C ALA A 82 -1.29 15.31 -4.81
N PHE A 83 -0.45 15.02 -3.81
CA PHE A 83 -0.36 13.68 -3.21
C PHE A 83 -1.70 13.21 -2.63
N LEU A 84 -2.36 14.06 -1.83
CA LEU A 84 -3.63 13.74 -1.21
C LEU A 84 -4.75 13.65 -2.24
N GLU A 85 -4.81 14.57 -3.21
CA GLU A 85 -5.78 14.54 -4.30
C GLU A 85 -5.73 13.22 -5.06
N ARG A 86 -4.52 12.79 -5.48
CA ARG A 86 -4.35 11.49 -6.14
C ARG A 86 -4.79 10.34 -5.25
N ALA A 87 -4.40 10.36 -3.98
CA ALA A 87 -4.74 9.29 -3.06
C ALA A 87 -6.25 9.18 -2.82
N PHE A 88 -6.97 10.30 -2.73
CA PHE A 88 -8.43 10.32 -2.56
C PHE A 88 -9.16 9.76 -3.78
N LEU A 89 -8.69 10.03 -5.00
CA LEU A 89 -9.22 9.42 -6.23
C LEU A 89 -9.11 7.88 -6.21
N LEU A 90 -8.09 7.36 -5.53
CA LEU A 90 -7.88 5.92 -5.36
C LEU A 90 -8.65 5.32 -4.18
N GLY A 91 -9.42 6.13 -3.45
CA GLY A 91 -10.18 5.70 -2.26
C GLY A 91 -9.35 5.73 -0.97
N GLY A 92 -8.21 6.41 -0.97
CA GLY A 92 -7.45 6.69 0.24
C GLY A 92 -8.17 7.68 1.16
N GLU A 93 -7.88 7.59 2.46
CA GLU A 93 -8.43 8.46 3.49
C GLU A 93 -7.30 9.18 4.23
N ARG A 94 -7.50 10.46 4.55
CA ARG A 94 -6.45 11.28 5.18
C ARG A 94 -6.14 10.78 6.60
N GLU A 95 -4.85 10.66 6.91
CA GLU A 95 -4.30 10.45 8.24
C GLU A 95 -3.54 11.68 8.72
N ARG A 96 -3.43 11.85 10.05
CA ARG A 96 -2.74 13.01 10.66
C ARG A 96 -1.25 12.72 10.92
N PHE A 97 -0.53 12.34 9.86
CA PHE A 97 0.91 12.09 9.88
C PHE A 97 1.63 12.94 8.82
N GLY A 98 2.85 13.39 9.13
CA GLY A 98 3.67 14.19 8.21
C GLY A 98 2.96 15.44 7.71
N ASP A 99 3.40 15.94 6.56
CA ASP A 99 2.71 17.00 5.83
C ASP A 99 1.48 16.46 5.08
N ALA A 100 1.58 15.22 4.59
CA ALA A 100 0.45 14.48 4.05
C ALA A 100 0.52 12.97 4.39
N GLY A 101 -0.42 12.52 5.21
CA GLY A 101 -0.65 11.11 5.50
C GLY A 101 -1.90 10.60 4.81
N VAL A 102 -1.83 9.43 4.19
CA VAL A 102 -2.99 8.76 3.60
C VAL A 102 -3.00 7.28 3.93
N ARG A 103 -4.15 6.79 4.40
CA ARG A 103 -4.43 5.37 4.61
C ARG A 103 -5.19 4.82 3.41
N PHE A 104 -4.75 3.68 2.93
CA PHE A 104 -5.49 2.81 2.03
C PHE A 104 -5.95 1.57 2.78
N LEU A 105 -7.21 1.19 2.62
CA LEU A 105 -7.65 -0.17 2.92
C LEU A 105 -7.25 -1.09 1.77
N ALA A 106 -5.95 -1.37 1.66
CA ALA A 106 -5.38 -2.17 0.57
C ALA A 106 -6.07 -3.53 0.45
N LEU A 107 -6.41 -4.12 1.60
CA LEU A 107 -7.35 -5.23 1.76
C LEU A 107 -8.20 -4.98 3.02
N PRO A 108 -9.36 -5.65 3.20
CA PRO A 108 -10.29 -5.35 4.30
C PRO A 108 -9.69 -5.36 5.71
N ARG A 109 -8.64 -6.18 5.94
CA ARG A 109 -7.93 -6.30 7.24
C ARG A 109 -6.46 -5.89 7.16
N VAL A 110 -6.04 -5.22 6.09
CA VAL A 110 -4.65 -4.80 5.88
C VAL A 110 -4.61 -3.33 5.48
N PRO A 111 -4.84 -2.41 6.44
CA PRO A 111 -4.65 -0.99 6.19
C PRO A 111 -3.15 -0.68 6.05
N ILE A 112 -2.82 0.13 5.04
CA ILE A 112 -1.46 0.60 4.75
C ILE A 112 -1.51 2.12 4.70
N CYS A 113 -0.57 2.80 5.35
CA CYS A 113 -0.49 4.26 5.32
C CYS A 113 0.83 4.71 4.67
N LEU A 114 0.72 5.62 3.71
CA LEU A 114 1.85 6.38 3.18
C LEU A 114 1.89 7.73 3.88
N VAL A 115 3.08 8.14 4.33
CA VAL A 115 3.31 9.42 5.00
C VAL A 115 4.38 10.19 4.24
N LEU A 116 3.98 11.27 3.61
CA LEU A 116 4.87 12.22 2.94
C LEU A 116 5.30 13.31 3.92
N TRP A 117 6.61 13.50 4.00
CA TRP A 117 7.27 14.67 4.59
C TRP A 117 7.81 15.51 3.45
N LYS A 118 7.31 16.74 3.36
CA LYS A 118 7.68 17.68 2.30
C LYS A 118 9.14 18.10 2.50
N GLY A 119 9.89 18.12 1.40
CA GLY A 119 11.24 18.67 1.42
C GLY A 119 11.21 20.21 1.44
N ASP A 120 12.24 20.81 2.03
CA ASP A 120 12.47 22.25 2.02
C ASP A 120 13.85 22.57 1.43
N GLU A 121 14.40 23.75 1.74
CA GLU A 121 15.71 24.17 1.24
C GLU A 121 16.87 23.42 1.92
N GLU A 122 16.64 22.84 3.10
CA GLU A 122 17.67 22.17 3.91
C GLU A 122 17.55 20.64 3.87
N PHE A 123 16.34 20.10 3.67
CA PHE A 123 16.05 18.67 3.73
C PHE A 123 15.29 18.15 2.52
N GLU A 124 15.70 16.98 2.01
CA GLU A 124 14.98 16.27 0.96
C GLU A 124 13.63 15.73 1.46
N ALA A 125 12.66 15.64 0.54
CA ALA A 125 11.37 15.03 0.84
C ALA A 125 11.54 13.54 1.15
N THR A 126 10.71 13.00 2.04
CA THR A 126 10.73 11.56 2.36
C THR A 126 9.31 10.99 2.40
N ILE A 127 9.19 9.70 2.07
CA ILE A 127 7.95 8.94 2.24
C ILE A 127 8.23 7.78 3.16
N SER A 128 7.35 7.57 4.13
CA SER A 128 7.35 6.40 5.00
C SER A 128 6.13 5.53 4.73
N VAL A 129 6.33 4.21 4.80
CA VAL A 129 5.26 3.22 4.70
C VAL A 129 4.99 2.64 6.08
N LEU A 130 3.74 2.76 6.53
CA LEU A 130 3.24 2.25 7.79
C LEU A 130 2.18 1.17 7.55
N PHE A 131 2.12 0.22 8.47
CA PHE A 131 1.18 -0.89 8.48
C PHE A 131 0.46 -0.92 9.83
N ASP A 132 -0.77 -1.43 9.88
CA ASP A 132 -1.30 -1.86 11.18
C ASP A 132 -0.47 -3.03 11.72
N ALA A 133 -0.27 -3.07 13.03
CA ALA A 133 0.55 -4.09 13.68
C ALA A 133 0.05 -5.52 13.49
N THR A 134 -1.18 -5.75 13.00
CA THR A 134 -1.67 -7.08 12.62
C THR A 134 -1.38 -7.48 11.18
N ALA A 135 -0.76 -6.63 10.35
CA ALA A 135 -0.58 -6.90 8.92
C ALA A 135 0.12 -8.24 8.63
N ASP A 136 1.15 -8.57 9.41
CA ASP A 136 1.92 -9.83 9.30
C ASP A 136 1.18 -11.07 9.82
N ARG A 137 -0.02 -10.90 10.39
CA ARG A 137 -0.96 -11.97 10.73
C ARG A 137 -1.84 -12.36 9.54
N HIS A 138 -2.03 -11.44 8.60
CA HIS A 138 -2.89 -11.65 7.42
C HIS A 138 -2.09 -12.00 6.17
N LEU A 139 -0.90 -11.41 6.03
CA LEU A 139 -0.04 -11.58 4.86
C LEU A 139 1.43 -11.75 5.25
N PRO A 140 2.19 -12.60 4.54
CA PRO A 140 3.64 -12.63 4.63
C PRO A 140 4.23 -11.31 4.08
N LEU A 141 5.47 -11.01 4.46
CA LEU A 141 6.10 -9.71 4.22
C LEU A 141 6.31 -9.39 2.73
N ASP A 142 6.53 -10.41 1.90
CA ASP A 142 6.65 -10.31 0.45
C ASP A 142 5.31 -9.93 -0.21
N ALA A 143 4.19 -10.49 0.25
CA ALA A 143 2.86 -10.09 -0.20
C ALA A 143 2.51 -8.68 0.27
N LEU A 144 2.87 -8.29 1.49
CA LEU A 144 2.73 -6.90 1.96
C LEU A 144 3.56 -5.94 1.11
N TYR A 145 4.78 -6.34 0.75
CA TYR A 145 5.62 -5.58 -0.16
C TYR A 145 4.98 -5.42 -1.54
N GLY A 146 4.43 -6.49 -2.11
CA GLY A 146 3.67 -6.45 -3.36
C GLY A 146 2.48 -5.51 -3.34
N LEU A 147 1.73 -5.46 -2.22
CA LEU A 147 0.64 -4.47 -2.07
C LEU A 147 1.15 -3.03 -2.08
N VAL A 148 2.28 -2.76 -1.45
CA VAL A 148 2.88 -1.42 -1.47
C VAL A 148 3.35 -1.05 -2.88
N LEU A 149 3.94 -1.99 -3.62
CA LEU A 149 4.29 -1.77 -5.04
C LEU A 149 3.06 -1.38 -5.86
N GLU A 150 1.95 -2.07 -5.68
CA GLU A 150 0.71 -1.78 -6.39
C GLU A 150 0.15 -0.39 -6.00
N ILE A 151 0.20 -0.01 -4.73
CA ILE A 151 -0.18 1.33 -4.28
C ILE A 151 0.72 2.37 -4.93
N CYS A 152 2.05 2.19 -4.89
CA CYS A 152 3.00 3.12 -5.51
C CYS A 152 2.75 3.27 -7.02
N ARG A 153 2.54 2.16 -7.73
CA ARG A 153 2.23 2.16 -9.16
C ARG A 153 0.99 3.00 -9.45
N ARG A 154 -0.11 2.80 -8.72
CA ARG A 154 -1.36 3.57 -8.90
C ARG A 154 -1.20 5.03 -8.52
N MET A 155 -0.40 5.33 -7.50
CA MET A 155 -0.08 6.71 -7.11
C MET A 155 0.80 7.41 -8.16
N SER A 156 1.61 6.66 -8.92
CA SER A 156 2.46 7.18 -10.00
C SER A 156 1.75 7.32 -11.35
N ASP A 157 0.63 6.64 -11.57
CA ASP A 157 -0.28 6.83 -12.72
C ASP A 157 -0.92 8.25 -12.68
#